data_AF-A0A2L0EU63-F1
#
_entry.id   AF-A0A2L0EU63-F1
#
_cell.length_a   1.000
_cell.length_b   1.000
_cell.length_c   1.000
_cell.angle_alpha   90.00
_cell.angle_beta   90.00
_cell.angle_gamma   90.00
#
_symmetry.space_group_name_H-M   'P 1'
#
loop_
_entity.id
_entity.type
_entity.pdbx_description
1 polymer ?
#
loop_
_entity_poly.entity_id
_entity_poly.type
_entity_poly.pdbx_seq_one_letter_code
_entity_poly.pdbx_strand_id
1 'polypeptide(L)'
;MLTTVGRLVILVSDGGANVGVTSADLIALHAEDADKEAIYRVGVGTGPAVSYNDGLMDVVTDKGRGAYVYLDDVDEAFHMFRDRFDEVMEVAARGVQVELTLPWYFKMEKFHGEEYSTNAEEIDPQHLAPGDAMIFNQLVRGCDAGVIDAADTLTVRARWQAPFTYEPKEATREVTLAELTGGSKEQLVKGKAIVAYAEALKAGTSGALRAAREQVIAANPGGDPELDEIAELIALHPSY
;
A
#
# COMPACT_ATOMS: atom_id res chain seq x y z
N MET A 1 -8.50 15.13 32.64
CA MET A 1 -8.76 14.06 31.66
C MET A 1 -7.47 13.90 30.88
N LEU A 2 -6.61 12.94 31.25
CA LEU A 2 -5.38 12.65 30.50
C LEU A 2 -5.78 11.81 29.29
N THR A 3 -5.79 12.41 28.10
CA THR A 3 -5.74 11.67 26.84
C THR A 3 -4.33 11.10 26.71
N THR A 4 -4.23 9.78 26.58
CA THR A 4 -2.97 9.10 26.25
C THR A 4 -2.50 9.66 24.91
N VAL A 5 -1.39 10.41 24.92
CA VAL A 5 -0.68 10.76 23.68
C VAL A 5 -0.12 9.44 23.15
N GLY A 6 -0.45 9.08 21.90
CA GLY A 6 0.08 7.86 21.26
C GLY A 6 1.60 7.83 21.37
N ARG A 7 2.17 6.66 21.66
CA ARG A 7 3.64 6.51 21.76
C ARG A 7 4.18 6.28 20.36
N LEU A 8 5.22 7.02 19.97
CA LEU A 8 5.93 6.83 18.70
C LEU A 8 7.32 6.26 18.99
N VAL A 9 7.70 5.20 18.29
CA VAL A 9 9.04 4.63 18.32
C VAL A 9 9.64 4.72 16.92
N ILE A 10 10.79 5.37 16.80
CA ILE A 10 11.55 5.44 15.56
C ILE A 10 12.73 4.47 15.69
N LEU A 11 12.77 3.46 14.82
CA LEU A 11 13.87 2.52 14.70
C LEU A 11 14.75 2.92 13.53
N VAL A 12 15.98 3.36 13.80
CA VAL A 12 16.96 3.68 12.76
C VAL A 12 17.99 2.56 12.68
N SER A 13 18.20 1.97 11.50
CA SER A 13 19.02 0.78 11.29
C SER A 13 19.72 0.81 9.92
N ASP A 14 20.85 0.13 9.81
CA ASP A 14 21.50 -0.19 8.52
C ASP A 14 20.99 -1.50 7.90
N GLY A 15 19.94 -2.07 8.49
CA GLY A 15 19.35 -3.35 8.08
C GLY A 15 20.06 -4.57 8.67
N GLY A 16 21.22 -4.39 9.32
CA GLY A 16 22.00 -5.48 9.90
C GLY A 16 21.61 -5.79 11.35
N ALA A 17 20.85 -6.87 11.58
CA ALA A 17 20.70 -7.45 12.93
C ALA A 17 21.95 -8.25 13.33
N ASN A 18 23.08 -7.57 13.56
CA ASN A 18 24.38 -8.22 13.80
C ASN A 18 24.70 -8.47 15.28
N VAL A 19 23.94 -7.86 16.21
CA VAL A 19 24.16 -7.96 17.67
C VAL A 19 22.81 -7.90 18.42
N GLY A 20 22.57 -8.80 19.38
CA GLY A 20 21.36 -8.81 20.23
C GLY A 20 20.37 -9.92 19.89
N VAL A 21 19.06 -9.68 20.13
CA VAL A 21 18.00 -10.57 19.63
C VAL A 21 17.89 -10.36 18.13
N THR A 22 18.35 -11.32 17.35
CA THR A 22 18.38 -11.26 15.88
C THR A 22 17.28 -12.09 15.23
N SER A 23 16.41 -12.70 16.05
CA SER A 23 15.26 -13.47 15.58
C SER A 23 14.19 -12.50 15.08
N ALA A 24 13.94 -12.55 13.77
CA ALA A 24 12.86 -11.82 13.11
C ALA A 24 11.50 -12.08 13.79
N ASP A 25 11.23 -13.34 14.18
CA ASP A 25 9.97 -13.73 14.85
C ASP A 25 9.77 -13.06 16.22
N LEU A 26 10.83 -12.96 17.03
CA LEU A 26 10.74 -12.29 18.34
C LEU A 26 10.57 -10.78 18.18
N ILE A 27 11.21 -10.20 17.17
CA ILE A 27 11.07 -8.77 16.85
C ILE A 27 9.67 -8.48 16.32
N ALA A 28 9.13 -9.35 15.46
CA ALA A 28 7.76 -9.33 14.96
C ALA A 28 6.74 -9.40 16.10
N LEU A 29 6.91 -10.35 17.04
CA LEU A 29 6.02 -10.48 18.19
C LEU A 29 6.00 -9.20 19.04
N HIS A 30 7.18 -8.64 19.31
CA HIS A 30 7.26 -7.36 20.00
C HIS A 30 6.64 -6.20 19.19
N ALA A 31 6.65 -6.26 17.86
CA ALA A 31 5.99 -5.29 17.00
C ALA A 31 4.48 -5.36 17.09
N GLU A 32 3.93 -6.56 16.98
CA GLU A 32 2.51 -6.82 17.10
C GLU A 32 1.98 -6.43 18.50
N ASP A 33 2.70 -6.78 19.56
CA ASP A 33 2.31 -6.43 20.94
C ASP A 33 2.29 -4.92 21.15
N ALA A 34 3.26 -4.19 20.59
CA ALA A 34 3.32 -2.75 20.74
C ALA A 34 2.24 -2.02 19.92
N ASP A 35 1.89 -2.53 18.74
CA ASP A 35 0.75 -2.03 17.98
C ASP A 35 -0.56 -2.18 18.77
N LYS A 36 -0.78 -3.35 19.42
CA LYS A 36 -1.89 -3.57 20.37
C LYS A 36 -1.84 -2.61 21.55
N GLU A 37 -0.64 -2.21 21.99
CA GLU A 37 -0.41 -1.20 23.04
C GLU A 37 -0.47 0.26 22.55
N ALA A 38 -0.97 0.54 21.35
CA ALA A 38 -1.09 1.88 20.79
C ALA A 38 0.25 2.60 20.53
N ILE A 39 1.31 1.84 20.22
CA ILE A 39 2.62 2.36 19.86
C ILE A 39 2.76 2.36 18.33
N TYR A 40 2.76 3.54 17.72
CA TYR A 40 3.09 3.69 16.29
C TYR A 40 4.61 3.58 16.09
N ARG A 41 5.03 2.91 15.02
CA ARG A 41 6.45 2.68 14.74
C ARG A 41 6.81 3.23 13.38
N VAL A 42 8.02 3.77 13.29
CA VAL A 42 8.62 4.19 12.02
C VAL A 42 9.96 3.49 11.90
N GLY A 43 10.11 2.68 10.86
CA GLY A 43 11.38 2.10 10.47
C GLY A 43 12.14 3.03 9.53
N VAL A 44 13.42 3.26 9.84
CA VAL A 44 14.32 4.10 9.04
C VAL A 44 15.54 3.29 8.69
N GLY A 45 15.60 2.83 7.43
CA GLY A 45 16.77 2.23 6.84
C GLY A 45 17.77 3.30 6.42
N THR A 46 19.06 3.10 6.68
CA THR A 46 20.13 4.03 6.27
C THR A 46 21.37 3.29 5.81
N GLY A 47 22.23 3.96 5.06
CA GLY A 47 23.52 3.42 4.61
C GLY A 47 23.48 2.91 3.17
N PRO A 48 24.62 2.47 2.60
CA PRO A 48 24.72 2.24 1.17
C PRO A 48 23.83 1.10 0.67
N ALA A 49 23.15 1.29 -0.46
CA ALA A 49 22.24 0.31 -1.05
C ALA A 49 22.90 -1.07 -1.29
N VAL A 50 24.20 -1.08 -1.61
CA VAL A 50 24.97 -2.33 -1.84
C VAL A 50 25.14 -3.20 -0.59
N SER A 51 24.96 -2.63 0.60
CA SER A 51 25.17 -3.30 1.89
C SER A 51 23.93 -3.33 2.78
N TYR A 52 22.87 -2.62 2.38
CA TYR A 52 21.63 -2.56 3.13
C TYR A 52 20.88 -3.89 3.04
N ASN A 53 20.36 -4.37 4.17
CA ASN A 53 19.54 -5.59 4.25
C ASN A 53 18.14 -5.24 4.75
N ASP A 54 17.18 -5.24 3.85
CA ASP A 54 15.80 -4.88 4.13
C ASP A 54 15.03 -5.94 4.93
N GLY A 55 15.46 -7.21 4.91
CA GLY A 55 14.69 -8.32 5.48
C GLY A 55 14.36 -8.19 6.98
N LEU A 56 15.22 -7.54 7.77
CA LEU A 56 14.89 -7.23 9.17
C LEU A 56 13.77 -6.19 9.26
N MET A 57 13.90 -5.13 8.47
CA MET A 57 13.00 -3.98 8.53
C MET A 57 11.63 -4.33 7.96
N ASP A 58 11.59 -5.11 6.88
CA ASP A 58 10.38 -5.66 6.29
C ASP A 58 9.51 -6.37 7.34
N VAL A 59 10.11 -7.30 8.11
CA VAL A 59 9.40 -8.01 9.18
C VAL A 59 8.92 -7.08 10.30
N VAL A 60 9.72 -6.07 10.67
CA VAL A 60 9.36 -5.11 11.72
C VAL A 60 8.16 -4.26 11.28
N THR A 61 8.15 -3.82 10.03
CA THR A 61 7.18 -2.84 9.54
C THR A 61 5.89 -3.50 9.09
N ASP A 62 5.94 -4.70 8.51
CA ASP A 62 4.78 -5.54 8.20
C ASP A 62 3.96 -5.81 9.47
N LYS A 63 4.62 -6.23 10.56
CA LYS A 63 3.95 -6.54 11.83
C LYS A 63 3.62 -5.32 12.69
N GLY A 64 4.42 -4.26 12.56
CA GLY A 64 4.21 -3.01 13.29
C GLY A 64 3.19 -2.08 12.62
N ARG A 65 2.79 -2.35 11.38
CA ARG A 65 1.90 -1.53 10.54
C ARG A 65 2.30 -0.05 10.53
N GLY A 66 3.61 0.16 10.55
CA GLY A 66 4.27 1.43 10.69
C GLY A 66 4.87 1.90 9.37
N ALA A 67 5.19 3.18 9.25
CA ALA A 67 5.92 3.66 8.08
C ALA A 67 7.31 3.03 8.02
N TYR A 68 7.79 2.81 6.80
CA TYR A 68 9.15 2.38 6.53
C TYR A 68 9.75 3.26 5.45
N VAL A 69 10.85 3.94 5.78
CA VAL A 69 11.58 4.78 4.84
C VAL A 69 13.02 4.32 4.76
N TYR A 70 13.60 4.34 3.57
CA TYR A 70 15.01 4.13 3.35
C TYR A 70 15.64 5.44 2.89
N LEU A 71 16.71 5.86 3.56
CA LEU A 71 17.43 7.08 3.26
C LEU A 71 18.81 6.71 2.67
N ASP A 72 18.97 6.93 1.37
CA ASP A 72 20.23 6.73 0.67
C ASP A 72 21.14 7.97 0.75
N ASP A 73 20.55 9.17 0.85
CA ASP A 73 21.26 10.43 1.05
C ASP A 73 20.54 11.44 1.98
N VAL A 74 21.13 12.63 2.10
CA VAL A 74 20.64 13.70 2.97
C VAL A 74 19.44 14.42 2.37
N ASP A 75 19.36 14.51 1.03
CA ASP A 75 18.26 15.17 0.35
C ASP A 75 16.99 14.31 0.48
N GLU A 76 17.11 12.99 0.39
CA GLU A 76 16.03 12.04 0.68
C GLU A 76 15.57 12.12 2.14
N ALA A 77 16.51 12.29 3.08
CA ALA A 77 16.16 12.52 4.48
C ALA A 77 15.36 13.82 4.69
N PHE A 78 15.69 14.91 3.97
CA PHE A 78 14.87 16.11 3.99
C PHE A 78 13.52 15.91 3.32
N HIS A 79 13.47 15.20 2.20
CA HIS A 79 12.23 14.90 1.51
C HIS A 79 11.25 14.18 2.45
N MET A 80 11.70 13.11 3.11
CA MET A 80 10.86 12.30 4.00
C MET A 80 10.55 12.98 5.34
N PHE A 81 11.53 13.61 6.00
CA PHE A 81 11.36 14.14 7.36
C PHE A 81 11.12 15.65 7.47
N ARG A 82 11.07 16.38 6.35
CA ARG A 82 10.65 17.79 6.33
C ARG A 82 9.44 17.99 5.45
N ASP A 83 9.50 17.50 4.22
CA ASP A 83 8.50 17.81 3.21
C ASP A 83 7.30 16.86 3.29
N ARG A 84 7.51 15.62 3.78
CA ARG A 84 6.48 14.57 3.97
C ARG A 84 6.38 14.08 5.42
N PHE A 85 6.72 14.95 6.37
CA PHE A 85 6.88 14.58 7.78
C PHE A 85 5.62 13.94 8.38
N ASP A 86 4.45 14.47 8.07
CA ASP A 86 3.17 13.96 8.54
C ASP A 86 2.82 12.60 7.94
N GLU A 87 3.15 12.37 6.67
CA GLU A 87 3.00 11.07 5.99
C GLU A 87 3.87 9.97 6.62
N VAL A 88 4.97 10.35 7.28
CA VAL A 88 5.87 9.38 7.95
C VAL A 88 5.56 9.24 9.44
N MET A 89 5.15 10.31 10.12
CA MET A 89 5.09 10.36 11.58
C MET A 89 3.69 10.25 12.17
N GLU A 90 2.65 10.44 11.37
CA GLU A 90 1.27 10.43 11.83
C GLU A 90 0.49 9.21 11.34
N VAL A 91 -0.58 8.90 12.08
CA VAL A 91 -1.60 7.96 11.62
C VAL A 91 -2.88 8.75 11.45
N ALA A 92 -3.44 8.74 10.25
CA ALA A 92 -4.72 9.36 9.93
C ALA A 92 -5.90 8.39 10.16
N ALA A 93 -5.71 7.10 9.88
CA ALA A 93 -6.70 6.05 10.09
C ALA A 93 -6.03 4.75 10.56
N ARG A 94 -6.55 4.16 11.65
CA ARG A 94 -6.04 2.91 12.21
C ARG A 94 -6.86 1.72 11.74
N GLY A 95 -6.18 0.62 11.43
CA GLY A 95 -6.79 -0.67 11.14
C GLY A 95 -7.83 -0.57 10.03
N VAL A 96 -7.47 0.05 8.92
CA VAL A 96 -8.30 0.20 7.73
C VAL A 96 -8.49 -1.17 7.09
N GLN A 97 -9.75 -1.54 6.88
CA GLN A 97 -10.17 -2.67 6.08
C GLN A 97 -11.18 -2.22 5.03
N VAL A 98 -11.08 -2.78 3.82
CA VAL A 98 -11.99 -2.50 2.72
C VAL A 98 -12.70 -3.78 2.29
N GLU A 99 -14.02 -3.73 2.30
CA GLU A 99 -14.90 -4.81 1.87
C GLU A 99 -15.53 -4.44 0.52
N LEU A 100 -15.45 -5.36 -0.44
CA LEU A 100 -16.07 -5.24 -1.75
C LEU A 100 -17.18 -6.28 -1.90
N THR A 101 -18.42 -5.82 -1.98
CA THR A 101 -19.57 -6.68 -2.30
C THR A 101 -19.91 -6.54 -3.78
N LEU A 102 -19.76 -7.65 -4.51
CA LEU A 102 -20.07 -7.77 -5.93
C LEU A 102 -21.45 -8.43 -6.12
N PRO A 103 -22.17 -8.14 -7.22
CA PRO A 103 -23.28 -8.97 -7.68
C PRO A 103 -22.87 -10.45 -7.77
N TRP A 104 -23.79 -11.36 -7.43
CA TRP A 104 -23.52 -12.80 -7.27
C TRP A 104 -22.90 -13.48 -8.50
N TYR A 105 -23.13 -12.92 -9.69
CA TYR A 105 -22.64 -13.47 -10.94
C TYR A 105 -21.20 -13.04 -11.29
N PHE A 106 -20.57 -12.15 -10.51
CA PHE A 106 -19.16 -11.82 -10.70
C PHE A 106 -18.25 -12.75 -9.89
N LYS A 107 -17.14 -13.10 -10.50
CA LYS A 107 -16.01 -13.75 -9.85
C LYS A 107 -14.76 -12.90 -10.03
N MET A 108 -13.98 -12.75 -8.96
CA MET A 108 -12.65 -12.17 -9.04
C MET A 108 -11.68 -13.17 -9.66
N GLU A 109 -11.08 -12.80 -10.79
CA GLU A 109 -10.08 -13.61 -11.50
C GLU A 109 -8.66 -13.27 -11.12
N LYS A 110 -8.39 -11.98 -10.92
CA LYS A 110 -7.09 -11.47 -10.50
C LYS A 110 -7.28 -10.34 -9.51
N PHE A 111 -6.39 -10.29 -8.54
CA PHE A 111 -6.31 -9.27 -7.53
C PHE A 111 -4.86 -8.80 -7.44
N HIS A 112 -4.67 -7.50 -7.43
CA HIS A 112 -3.41 -6.85 -7.11
C HIS A 112 -3.67 -5.89 -5.94
N GLY A 113 -3.03 -6.22 -4.83
CA GLY A 113 -3.07 -5.61 -3.50
C GLY A 113 -2.25 -6.52 -2.57
N GLU A 114 -2.23 -6.24 -1.27
CA GLU A 114 -1.47 -7.05 -0.32
C GLU A 114 -2.14 -8.41 -0.09
N GLU A 115 -3.42 -8.41 0.26
CA GLU A 115 -4.18 -9.63 0.53
C GLU A 115 -5.69 -9.48 0.32
N TYR A 116 -6.38 -10.63 0.28
CA TYR A 116 -7.85 -10.68 0.21
C TYR A 116 -8.38 -11.99 0.81
N SER A 117 -9.56 -11.91 1.45
CA SER A 117 -10.30 -13.05 1.97
C SER A 117 -11.79 -12.73 1.99
N THR A 118 -12.63 -13.76 1.97
CA THR A 118 -14.06 -13.66 2.25
C THR A 118 -14.36 -13.61 3.75
N ASN A 119 -13.37 -13.91 4.58
CA ASN A 119 -13.44 -13.83 6.04
C ASN A 119 -12.64 -12.62 6.53
N ALA A 120 -13.31 -11.65 7.15
CA ALA A 120 -12.66 -10.43 7.61
C ALA A 120 -11.64 -10.67 8.75
N GLU A 121 -11.75 -11.78 9.47
CA GLU A 121 -10.80 -12.14 10.55
C GLU A 121 -9.46 -12.67 10.01
N GLU A 122 -9.40 -13.02 8.73
CA GLU A 122 -8.17 -13.47 8.05
C GLU A 122 -7.40 -12.33 7.38
N ILE A 123 -7.85 -11.08 7.58
CA ILE A 123 -7.25 -9.89 6.96
C ILE A 123 -6.59 -9.02 8.03
N ASP A 124 -5.28 -8.88 7.91
CA ASP A 124 -4.45 -7.97 8.68
C ASP A 124 -4.74 -6.52 8.21
N PRO A 125 -5.31 -5.66 9.08
CA PRO A 125 -5.78 -4.36 8.66
C PRO A 125 -4.63 -3.33 8.68
N GLN A 126 -4.57 -2.43 7.71
CA GLN A 126 -3.43 -1.50 7.54
C GLN A 126 -3.67 -0.14 8.20
N HIS A 127 -2.62 0.52 8.70
CA HIS A 127 -2.70 1.93 9.10
C HIS A 127 -2.45 2.83 7.90
N LEU A 128 -3.18 3.94 7.81
CA LEU A 128 -2.94 4.97 6.80
C LEU A 128 -2.48 6.25 7.49
N ALA A 129 -1.37 6.80 7.02
CA ALA A 129 -0.89 8.13 7.32
C ALA A 129 -1.64 9.19 6.50
N PRO A 130 -1.50 10.49 6.81
CA PRO A 130 -1.88 11.55 5.90
C PRO A 130 -1.27 11.32 4.50
N GLY A 131 -2.04 11.56 3.44
CA GLY A 131 -1.58 11.36 2.06
C GLY A 131 -1.64 9.92 1.55
N ASP A 132 -1.70 8.91 2.44
CA ASP A 132 -1.77 7.51 2.02
C ASP A 132 -3.06 7.16 1.28
N ALA A 133 -2.93 6.23 0.34
CA ALA A 133 -4.04 5.62 -0.37
C ALA A 133 -3.89 4.09 -0.44
N MET A 134 -4.95 3.36 -0.08
CA MET A 134 -5.06 1.94 -0.40
C MET A 134 -5.64 1.78 -1.80
N ILE A 135 -4.84 1.23 -2.72
CA ILE A 135 -5.23 1.03 -4.12
C ILE A 135 -5.37 -0.45 -4.39
N PHE A 136 -6.54 -0.84 -4.90
CA PHE A 136 -6.83 -2.22 -5.31
C PHE A 136 -7.07 -2.26 -6.81
N ASN A 137 -6.38 -3.16 -7.52
CA ASN A 137 -6.67 -3.45 -8.93
C ASN A 137 -7.21 -4.88 -9.06
N GLN A 138 -8.41 -5.00 -9.62
CA GLN A 138 -9.09 -6.28 -9.73
C GLN A 138 -9.57 -6.53 -11.15
N LEU A 139 -9.39 -7.77 -11.61
CA LEU A 139 -10.07 -8.28 -12.79
C LEU A 139 -11.25 -9.13 -12.33
N VAL A 140 -12.46 -8.66 -12.59
CA VAL A 140 -13.70 -9.39 -12.31
C VAL A 140 -14.33 -9.89 -13.62
N ARG A 141 -14.90 -11.09 -13.58
CA ARG A 141 -15.58 -11.73 -14.73
C ARG A 141 -16.99 -12.15 -14.35
N GLY A 142 -17.96 -11.81 -15.19
CA GLY A 142 -19.32 -12.35 -15.08
C GLY A 142 -19.36 -13.81 -15.53
N CYS A 143 -20.04 -14.67 -14.77
CA CYS A 143 -20.20 -16.10 -15.09
C CYS A 143 -21.01 -16.32 -16.38
N ASP A 144 -21.95 -15.41 -16.69
CA ASP A 144 -22.72 -15.37 -17.94
C ASP A 144 -23.00 -13.90 -18.28
N ALA A 145 -22.92 -13.50 -19.55
CA ALA A 145 -23.16 -12.13 -19.95
C ALA A 145 -24.65 -11.75 -19.94
N GLY A 146 -25.54 -12.72 -20.10
CA GLY A 146 -27.00 -12.52 -20.16
C GLY A 146 -27.65 -12.29 -18.79
N VAL A 147 -26.92 -12.51 -17.69
CA VAL A 147 -27.39 -12.25 -16.33
C VAL A 147 -26.86 -10.93 -15.74
N ILE A 148 -25.97 -10.23 -16.46
CA ILE A 148 -25.43 -8.96 -16.00
C ILE A 148 -26.49 -7.88 -16.22
N ASP A 149 -26.96 -7.28 -15.13
CA ASP A 149 -27.84 -6.13 -15.17
C ASP A 149 -27.06 -4.85 -14.82
N ALA A 150 -27.08 -3.87 -15.73
CA ALA A 150 -26.37 -2.61 -15.52
C ALA A 150 -26.93 -1.80 -14.33
N ALA A 151 -28.16 -2.10 -13.89
CA ALA A 151 -28.78 -1.49 -12.72
C ALA A 151 -28.35 -2.12 -11.39
N ASP A 152 -27.72 -3.30 -11.41
CA ASP A 152 -27.21 -3.93 -10.19
C ASP A 152 -26.08 -3.10 -9.57
N THR A 153 -25.97 -3.21 -8.26
CA THR A 153 -25.02 -2.42 -7.48
C THR A 153 -23.82 -3.24 -7.02
N LEU A 154 -22.69 -2.54 -6.94
CA LEU A 154 -21.53 -2.93 -6.18
C LEU A 154 -21.44 -2.03 -4.95
N THR A 155 -21.08 -2.61 -3.81
CA THR A 155 -20.87 -1.85 -2.58
C THR A 155 -19.41 -1.93 -2.15
N VAL A 156 -18.81 -0.78 -1.89
CA VAL A 156 -17.52 -0.64 -1.22
C VAL A 156 -17.78 -0.15 0.20
N ARG A 157 -17.24 -0.85 1.19
CA ARG A 157 -17.30 -0.42 2.58
C ARG A 157 -15.89 -0.37 3.17
N ALA A 158 -15.52 0.77 3.70
CA ALA A 158 -14.29 0.94 4.47
C ALA A 158 -14.63 1.03 5.96
N ARG A 159 -13.90 0.29 6.80
CA ARG A 159 -13.97 0.36 8.26
C ARG A 159 -12.59 0.71 8.80
N TRP A 160 -12.53 1.57 9.81
CA TRP A 160 -11.29 1.97 10.46
C TRP A 160 -11.57 2.51 11.86
N GLN A 161 -10.53 2.87 12.58
CA GLN A 161 -10.61 3.54 13.87
C GLN A 161 -10.03 4.96 13.77
N ALA A 162 -10.63 5.89 14.51
CA ALA A 162 -10.08 7.23 14.68
C ALA A 162 -8.69 7.15 15.34
N PRO A 163 -7.71 7.95 14.90
CA PRO A 163 -6.29 7.70 15.21
C PRO A 163 -5.92 7.90 16.68
N PHE A 164 -6.65 8.76 17.40
CA PHE A 164 -6.39 9.07 18.82
C PHE A 164 -7.42 8.46 19.78
N THR A 165 -8.69 8.37 19.37
CA THR A 165 -9.78 7.91 20.25
C THR A 165 -10.11 6.44 20.08
N TYR A 166 -9.58 5.78 19.04
CA TYR A 166 -9.87 4.39 18.67
C TYR A 166 -11.37 4.13 18.39
N GLU A 167 -12.16 5.19 18.25
CA GLU A 167 -13.57 5.07 17.92
C GLU A 167 -13.73 4.44 16.54
N PRO A 168 -14.57 3.42 16.39
CA PRO A 168 -14.84 2.84 15.08
C PRO A 168 -15.52 3.85 14.17
N LYS A 169 -15.10 3.85 12.91
CA LYS A 169 -15.62 4.65 11.81
C LYS A 169 -15.92 3.71 10.63
N GLU A 170 -16.92 4.08 9.85
CA GLU A 170 -17.29 3.36 8.64
C GLU A 170 -17.74 4.36 7.57
N ALA A 171 -17.38 4.08 6.32
CA ALA A 171 -17.95 4.71 5.14
C ALA A 171 -18.38 3.62 4.16
N THR A 172 -19.57 3.77 3.60
CA THR A 172 -20.10 2.88 2.58
C THR A 172 -20.44 3.68 1.33
N ARG A 173 -20.04 3.16 0.17
CA ARG A 173 -20.44 3.67 -1.13
C ARG A 173 -21.06 2.55 -1.93
N GLU A 174 -22.31 2.75 -2.32
CA GLU A 174 -22.99 1.91 -3.29
C GLU A 174 -22.98 2.62 -4.66
N VAL A 175 -22.77 1.86 -5.73
CA VAL A 175 -22.74 2.40 -7.08
C VAL A 175 -23.24 1.34 -8.07
N THR A 176 -23.92 1.76 -9.13
CA THR A 176 -24.41 0.84 -10.17
C THR A 176 -23.30 0.46 -11.15
N LEU A 177 -23.45 -0.70 -11.81
CA LEU A 177 -22.53 -1.09 -12.89
C LEU A 177 -22.57 -0.09 -14.06
N ALA A 178 -23.73 0.50 -14.35
CA ALA A 178 -23.88 1.55 -15.34
C ALA A 178 -23.03 2.78 -15.01
N GLU A 179 -23.04 3.25 -13.75
CA GLU A 179 -22.24 4.39 -13.30
C GLU A 179 -20.74 4.08 -13.36
N LEU A 180 -20.30 2.89 -12.95
CA LEU A 180 -18.88 2.49 -13.01
C LEU A 180 -18.37 2.46 -14.45
N THR A 181 -19.14 1.86 -15.35
CA THR A 181 -18.72 1.70 -16.75
C THR A 181 -18.82 3.00 -17.55
N GLY A 182 -19.73 3.89 -17.15
CA GLY A 182 -19.87 5.25 -17.71
C GLY A 182 -18.90 6.29 -17.12
N GLY A 183 -18.23 5.99 -16.01
CA GLY A 183 -17.31 6.89 -15.31
C GLY A 183 -15.97 7.11 -16.01
N SER A 184 -15.15 8.01 -15.45
CA SER A 184 -13.78 8.24 -15.92
C SER A 184 -12.93 6.98 -15.76
N LYS A 185 -12.10 6.69 -16.76
CA LYS A 185 -11.17 5.55 -16.77
C LYS A 185 -9.76 5.94 -16.38
N GLU A 186 -9.51 7.21 -16.09
CA GLU A 186 -8.17 7.75 -15.81
C GLU A 186 -7.47 7.00 -14.67
N GLN A 187 -8.13 6.85 -13.52
CA GLN A 187 -7.60 6.11 -12.38
C GLN A 187 -7.40 4.61 -12.68
N LEU A 188 -8.26 4.01 -13.51
CA LEU A 188 -8.09 2.63 -13.95
C LEU A 188 -6.87 2.46 -14.87
N VAL A 189 -6.59 3.45 -15.72
CA VAL A 189 -5.43 3.48 -16.61
C VAL A 189 -4.15 3.66 -15.78
N LYS A 190 -4.12 4.63 -14.86
CA LYS A 190 -3.02 4.84 -13.91
C LYS A 190 -2.74 3.57 -13.08
N GLY A 191 -3.77 2.99 -12.47
CA GLY A 191 -3.63 1.75 -11.69
C GLY A 191 -3.08 0.58 -12.50
N LYS A 192 -3.48 0.42 -13.78
CA LYS A 192 -2.92 -0.62 -14.65
C LYS A 192 -1.45 -0.37 -15.01
N ALA A 193 -1.02 0.88 -15.14
CA ALA A 193 0.37 1.22 -15.37
C ALA A 193 1.24 0.88 -14.15
N ILE A 194 0.76 1.21 -12.94
CA ILE A 194 1.42 0.86 -11.67
C ILE A 194 1.55 -0.67 -11.53
N VAL A 195 0.48 -1.42 -11.82
CA VAL A 195 0.53 -2.90 -11.81
C VAL A 195 1.54 -3.42 -12.83
N ALA A 196 1.57 -2.87 -14.05
CA ALA A 196 2.54 -3.28 -15.07
C ALA A 196 3.99 -3.03 -14.63
N TYR A 197 4.25 -1.89 -13.99
CA TYR A 197 5.54 -1.59 -13.39
C TYR A 197 5.94 -2.62 -12.33
N ALA A 198 5.06 -2.87 -11.35
CA ALA A 198 5.32 -3.84 -10.28
C ALA A 198 5.57 -5.26 -10.81
N GLU A 199 4.78 -5.72 -11.78
CA GLU A 199 4.95 -7.05 -12.40
C GLU A 199 6.24 -7.13 -13.24
N ALA A 200 6.66 -6.04 -13.88
CA ALA A 200 7.92 -6.00 -14.61
C ALA A 200 9.13 -6.09 -13.68
N LEU A 201 9.10 -5.46 -12.51
CA LEU A 201 10.14 -5.61 -11.49
C LEU A 201 10.23 -7.06 -10.99
N LYS A 202 9.09 -7.71 -10.72
CA LYS A 202 9.06 -9.14 -10.35
C LYS A 202 9.65 -10.04 -11.44
N ALA A 203 9.37 -9.74 -12.70
CA ALA A 203 9.89 -10.50 -13.83
C ALA A 203 11.39 -10.27 -14.06
N GLY A 204 11.89 -9.04 -13.82
CA GLY A 204 13.31 -8.68 -13.90
C GLY A 204 13.93 -8.74 -15.30
N THR A 205 13.12 -8.87 -16.36
CA THR A 205 13.61 -8.99 -17.75
C THR A 205 13.53 -7.66 -18.50
N SER A 206 14.50 -7.41 -19.38
CA SER A 206 14.53 -6.21 -20.24
C SER A 206 13.25 -6.02 -21.06
N GLY A 207 12.69 -7.12 -21.58
CA GLY A 207 11.44 -7.10 -22.33
C GLY A 207 10.25 -6.64 -21.50
N ALA A 208 10.11 -7.16 -20.26
CA ALA A 208 9.03 -6.78 -19.37
C ALA A 208 9.16 -5.31 -18.93
N LEU A 209 10.37 -4.86 -18.59
CA LEU A 209 10.64 -3.48 -18.19
C LEU A 209 10.35 -2.49 -19.32
N ARG A 210 10.76 -2.79 -20.56
CA ARG A 210 10.44 -1.93 -21.72
C ARG A 210 8.93 -1.85 -21.98
N ALA A 211 8.25 -2.98 -21.95
CA ALA A 211 6.79 -3.01 -22.13
C ALA A 211 6.05 -2.23 -21.03
N ALA A 212 6.48 -2.36 -19.77
CA ALA A 212 5.90 -1.60 -18.66
C ALA A 212 6.14 -0.10 -18.83
N ARG A 213 7.35 0.33 -19.20
CA ARG A 213 7.66 1.74 -19.43
C ARG A 213 6.82 2.34 -20.58
N GLU A 214 6.66 1.61 -21.68
CA GLU A 214 5.78 2.03 -22.78
C GLU A 214 4.34 2.23 -22.31
N GLN A 215 3.84 1.31 -21.48
CA GLN A 215 2.50 1.40 -20.92
C GLN A 215 2.35 2.58 -19.94
N VAL A 216 3.35 2.84 -19.10
CA VAL A 216 3.36 3.99 -18.17
C VAL A 216 3.34 5.31 -18.93
N ILE A 217 4.18 5.46 -19.97
CA ILE A 217 4.18 6.67 -20.82
C ILE A 217 2.83 6.85 -21.52
N ALA A 218 2.26 5.77 -22.07
CA ALA A 218 0.95 5.84 -22.72
C ALA A 218 -0.19 6.17 -21.74
N ALA A 219 -0.05 5.81 -20.47
CA ALA A 219 -0.98 6.13 -19.41
C ALA A 219 -0.89 7.58 -18.92
N ASN A 220 0.15 8.34 -19.32
CA ASN A 220 0.41 9.68 -18.81
C ASN A 220 0.28 10.84 -19.83
N PRO A 221 -0.83 10.99 -20.58
CA PRO A 221 -0.99 12.13 -21.48
C PRO A 221 -1.15 13.48 -20.75
N GLY A 222 -1.46 13.45 -19.45
CA GLY A 222 -1.75 14.63 -18.62
C GLY A 222 -0.56 15.18 -17.81
N GLY A 223 0.58 14.48 -17.78
CA GLY A 223 1.74 14.89 -16.98
C GLY A 223 1.55 14.68 -15.47
N ASP A 224 0.98 13.54 -15.08
CA ASP A 224 0.96 13.04 -13.71
C ASP A 224 2.41 12.76 -13.25
N PRO A 225 2.91 13.42 -12.21
CA PRO A 225 4.31 13.34 -11.81
C PRO A 225 4.70 11.94 -11.31
N GLU A 226 3.79 11.17 -10.73
CA GLU A 226 4.10 9.82 -10.25
C GLU A 226 4.34 8.86 -11.42
N LEU A 227 3.57 9.00 -12.51
CA LEU A 227 3.79 8.20 -13.71
C LEU A 227 5.08 8.60 -14.43
N ASP A 228 5.46 9.88 -14.40
CA ASP A 228 6.76 10.33 -14.92
C ASP A 228 7.91 9.73 -14.13
N GLU A 229 7.85 9.79 -12.79
CA GLU A 229 8.83 9.19 -11.90
C GLU A 229 8.96 7.68 -12.13
N ILE A 230 7.84 6.94 -12.22
CA ILE A 230 7.86 5.50 -12.51
C ILE A 230 8.57 5.22 -13.84
N ALA A 231 8.32 6.03 -14.89
CA ALA A 231 8.97 5.86 -16.18
C ALA A 231 10.49 6.13 -16.13
N GLU A 232 10.94 7.03 -15.26
CA GLU A 232 12.36 7.29 -14.99
C GLU A 232 13.00 6.13 -14.21
N LEU A 233 12.36 5.67 -13.13
CA LEU A 233 12.83 4.56 -12.30
C LEU A 233 13.03 3.27 -13.10
N ILE A 234 12.09 2.93 -14.00
CA ILE A 234 12.23 1.75 -14.87
C ILE A 234 13.50 1.83 -15.73
N ALA A 235 13.85 3.02 -16.22
CA ALA A 235 15.03 3.22 -17.07
C ALA A 235 16.36 3.13 -16.30
N LEU A 236 16.33 3.30 -14.97
CA LEU A 236 17.49 3.14 -14.10
C LEU A 236 17.76 1.67 -13.72
N HIS A 237 16.81 0.77 -13.96
CA HIS A 237 16.96 -0.63 -13.60
C HIS A 237 18.11 -1.30 -14.38
N PRO A 238 19.04 -2.05 -13.74
CA PRO A 238 20.22 -2.61 -14.40
C PRO A 238 19.92 -3.53 -15.60
N SER A 239 18.75 -4.15 -15.61
CA SER A 239 18.28 -5.02 -16.69
C SER A 239 17.48 -4.32 -17.81
N TYR A 240 17.32 -3.00 -17.78
CA TYR A 240 16.57 -2.25 -18.81
C TYR A 240 17.33 -2.17 -20.15
#